data_AF-A0A0M9WTI5-F1
#
_entry.id   AF-A0A0M9WTI5-F1
#
_cell.length_a   1.000
_cell.length_b   1.000
_cell.length_c   1.000
_cell.angle_alpha   90.00
_cell.angle_beta   90.00
_cell.angle_gamma   90.00
#
_symmetry.space_group_name_H-M   'P 1'
#
loop_
_entity.id
_entity.type
_entity.pdbx_description
1 polymer ?
#
loop_
_entity_poly.entity_id
_entity_poly.type
_entity_poly.pdbx_seq_one_letter_code
_entity_poly.pdbx_strand_id
1 'polypeptide(L)' 'MNQYILKLQRYFFRGGSLLKWISKNKKPLLLVIIIIIFIAGILDIKYEGLFFQILPESIQTYLADIFK' A
#
# COMPACT_ATOMS: atom_id res chain seq x y z
N MET A 1 -0.58 27.59 -31.14
CA MET A 1 -1.02 26.87 -29.91
C MET A 1 0.17 26.14 -29.32
N ASN A 2 0.44 26.31 -28.02
CA ASN A 2 1.70 25.92 -27.37
C ASN A 2 1.79 24.40 -27.13
N GLN A 3 2.88 23.75 -27.54
CA GLN A 3 3.12 22.30 -27.43
C GLN A 3 3.06 21.79 -25.98
N TYR A 4 3.44 22.62 -25.00
CA TYR A 4 3.38 22.29 -23.58
C TYR A 4 1.93 22.16 -23.06
N ILE A 5 1.01 22.98 -23.58
CA ILE A 5 -0.41 22.96 -23.17
C ILE A 5 -1.09 21.66 -23.64
N LEU A 6 -0.78 21.21 -24.86
CA LEU A 6 -1.28 19.93 -25.39
C LEU A 6 -0.79 18.72 -24.60
N LYS A 7 0.45 18.77 -24.09
CA LYS A 7 1.02 17.71 -23.26
C LYS A 7 0.33 17.63 -21.89
N LEU A 8 0.06 18.79 -21.28
CA LEU A 8 -0.67 18.88 -20.01
C LEU A 8 -2.11 18.35 -20.12
N GLN A 9 -2.84 18.74 -21.17
CA GLN A 9 -4.19 18.22 -21.41
C GLN A 9 -4.20 16.71 -21.57
N ARG A 10 -3.22 16.14 -22.27
CA ARG A 10 -3.10 14.68 -22.45
C ARG A 10 -2.84 13.94 -21.12
N TYR A 11 -2.00 14.49 -20.26
CA TYR A 11 -1.77 13.94 -18.92
C TYR A 11 -3.04 13.97 -18.06
N PHE A 12 -3.77 15.08 -18.10
CA PHE A 12 -5.03 15.24 -17.36
C PHE A 12 -6.11 14.25 -17.85
N PHE A 13 -6.26 14.09 -19.16
CA PHE A 13 -7.19 13.13 -19.76
C PHE A 13 -6.83 11.67 -19.40
N ARG A 14 -5.52 11.34 -19.34
CA ARG A 14 -5.03 10.04 -18.87
C ARG A 14 -5.31 9.82 -17.39
N GLY A 15 -5.12 10.84 -16.55
CA GLY A 15 -5.45 10.79 -15.13
C GLY A 15 -6.93 10.49 -14.88
N GLY A 16 -7.83 11.11 -15.67
CA GLY A 16 -9.26 10.82 -15.64
C GLY A 16 -9.60 9.37 -16.03
N SER A 17 -8.88 8.81 -17.00
CA SER A 17 -9.02 7.39 -17.41
C SER A 17 -8.56 6.42 -16.31
N LEU A 18 -7.47 6.72 -15.60
CA LEU A 18 -6.97 5.90 -14.50
C LEU A 18 -7.91 5.93 -13.29
N LEU A 19 -8.38 7.11 -12.90
CA LEU A 19 -9.35 7.25 -11.80
C LEU A 19 -10.66 6.52 -12.11
N LYS A 20 -11.11 6.55 -13.37
CA LYS A 20 -12.29 5.80 -13.85
C LYS A 20 -12.08 4.29 -13.83
N TRP A 21 -10.85 3.82 -14.06
CA TRP A 21 -10.50 2.40 -13.95
C TRP A 21 -10.44 1.95 -12.48
N ILE A 22 -9.81 2.74 -11.61
CA ILE A 22 -9.78 2.51 -10.15
C ILE A 22 -11.22 2.51 -9.61
N SER A 23 -12.08 3.42 -10.07
CA SER A 23 -13.46 3.50 -9.60
C SER A 23 -14.32 2.30 -10.03
N LYS A 24 -13.98 1.64 -11.15
CA LYS A 24 -14.64 0.40 -11.59
C LYS A 24 -14.14 -0.84 -10.86
N ASN A 25 -12.86 -0.86 -10.46
CA ASN A 25 -12.20 -2.02 -9.88
C ASN A 25 -11.91 -1.88 -8.37
N LYS A 26 -12.72 -1.10 -7.65
CA LYS A 26 -12.51 -0.78 -6.23
C LYS A 26 -12.39 -2.02 -5.34
N LYS A 27 -13.21 -3.05 -5.58
CA LYS A 27 -13.25 -4.28 -4.77
C LYS A 27 -11.96 -5.11 -4.87
N PRO A 28 -11.48 -5.51 -6.07
CA PRO A 28 -10.21 -6.24 -6.18
C PRO A 28 -9.01 -5.38 -5.78
N LEU A 29 -9.04 -4.06 -6.03
CA LEU A 29 -7.97 -3.17 -5.61
C LEU A 29 -7.86 -3.07 -4.07
N LEU A 30 -8.99 -3.01 -3.37
CA LEU A 30 -9.03 -3.05 -1.91
C LEU A 30 -8.45 -4.37 -1.38
N LEU A 31 -8.81 -5.50 -1.99
CA LEU A 31 -8.27 -6.81 -1.64
C LEU A 31 -6.74 -6.84 -1.77
N VAL A 32 -6.20 -6.32 -2.87
CA VAL A 32 -4.75 -6.25 -3.10
C VAL A 32 -4.06 -5.39 -2.05
N ILE A 33 -4.63 -4.22 -1.70
CA ILE A 33 -4.08 -3.36 -0.64
C ILE A 33 -4.05 -4.10 0.70
N ILE A 34 -5.12 -4.79 1.07
CA ILE A 34 -5.19 -5.57 2.31
C ILE A 34 -4.08 -6.65 2.32
N ILE A 35 -3.91 -7.37 1.21
CA ILE A 35 -2.86 -8.40 1.09
C ILE A 35 -1.47 -7.77 1.26
N ILE A 36 -1.20 -6.63 0.63
CA ILE A 36 0.09 -5.93 0.74
C ILE A 36 0.35 -5.51 2.20
N ILE A 37 -0.65 -4.95 2.87
CA ILE A 37 -0.54 -4.56 4.29
C ILE A 37 -0.28 -5.78 5.17
N PHE A 38 -0.98 -6.89 4.92
CA PHE A 38 -0.76 -8.14 5.65
C PHE A 38 0.66 -8.67 5.48
N ILE A 39 1.15 -8.74 4.25
CA ILE A 39 2.51 -9.19 3.96
C ILE A 39 3.52 -8.26 4.62
N ALA A 40 3.36 -6.94 4.50
CA ALA A 40 4.24 -5.96 5.12
C ALA A 40 4.23 -6.08 6.66
N GLY A 41 3.07 -6.27 7.27
CA GLY A 41 2.95 -6.45 8.73
C GLY A 41 3.60 -7.74 9.22
N ILE A 42 3.37 -8.86 8.52
CA ILE A 42 4.03 -10.14 8.85
C ILE A 42 5.54 -10.02 8.69
N LEU A 43 6.00 -9.36 7.62
CA LEU A 43 7.41 -9.15 7.35
C LEU A 43 8.05 -8.26 8.44
N ASP A 44 7.39 -7.18 8.83
CA ASP A 44 7.86 -6.28 9.88
C ASP A 44 7.95 -7.01 11.23
N ILE A 45 6.97 -7.84 11.59
CA ILE A 45 7.03 -8.64 12.82
C ILE A 45 8.17 -9.66 12.77
N LYS A 46 8.34 -10.38 11.66
CA LYS A 46 9.36 -11.44 11.52
C LYS A 46 10.79 -10.90 11.62
N TYR A 47 11.04 -9.68 11.14
CA TYR A 47 12.37 -9.08 11.14
C TYR A 47 12.53 -8.00 12.21
N GLU A 48 11.67 -8.01 13.24
CA GLU A 48 11.68 -7.04 14.34
C GLU A 48 11.76 -5.57 13.85
N GLY A 49 10.96 -5.27 12.83
CA GLY A 49 10.92 -3.99 12.14
C GLY A 49 10.29 -2.85 12.96
N LEU A 50 10.01 -1.72 12.29
CA LEU A 50 9.65 -0.47 12.97
C LEU A 50 8.32 -0.55 13.71
N PHE A 51 7.31 -1.22 13.14
CA PHE A 51 6.04 -1.41 13.83
C PHE A 51 6.19 -2.41 14.97
N PHE A 52 6.98 -3.47 14.79
CA PHE A 52 7.29 -4.42 15.85
C PHE A 52 7.93 -3.74 17.07
N GLN A 53 8.94 -2.90 16.84
CA GLN A 53 9.64 -2.18 17.91
C GLN A 53 8.76 -1.18 18.66
N ILE A 54 7.70 -0.67 18.01
CA ILE A 54 6.74 0.24 18.63
C ILE A 54 5.74 -0.50 19.53
N LEU A 55 5.59 -1.82 19.36
CA LEU A 55 4.69 -2.62 20.19
C LEU A 55 5.21 -2.64 21.64
N PRO A 56 4.31 -2.82 22.62
CA PRO A 56 4.70 -3.11 23.99
C PRO A 56 5.59 -4.35 24.09
N GLU A 57 6.53 -4.34 25.03
CA GLU A 57 7.51 -5.42 25.25
C GLU A 57 6.85 -6.81 25.45
N SER A 58 5.70 -6.86 26.12
CA SER A 58 4.91 -8.09 26.29
C SER A 58 4.42 -8.68 24.97
N ILE A 59 4.03 -7.82 24.02
CA ILE A 59 3.56 -8.23 22.70
C ILE A 59 4.74 -8.59 21.80
N GLN A 60 5.85 -7.85 21.88
CA GLN A 60 7.09 -8.19 21.18
C GLN A 60 7.57 -9.58 21.58
N THR A 61 7.64 -9.86 22.89
CA THR A 61 8.10 -11.16 23.42
C THR A 61 7.19 -12.29 22.96
N TYR A 62 5.86 -12.10 23.04
CA TYR A 62 4.88 -13.08 22.58
C TYR A 62 5.02 -13.40 21.09
N LEU A 63 5.18 -12.37 20.24
CA LEU A 63 5.35 -12.53 18.81
C LEU A 63 6.72 -13.14 18.47
N ALA A 64 7.80 -12.73 19.14
CA ALA A 64 9.13 -13.30 18.96
C ALA A 64 9.14 -14.80 19.26
N ASP A 65 8.42 -15.26 20.28
CA ASP A 65 8.27 -16.69 20.57
C ASP A 65 7.42 -17.44 19.52
N ILE A 66 6.44 -16.79 18.88
CA ILE A 66 5.65 -17.39 17.78
C ILE A 66 6.45 -17.54 16.50
N PHE A 67 7.30 -16.56 16.20
CA PHE A 67 8.12 -16.52 14.97
C PHE A 67 9.52 -17.13 15.15
N LYS A 68 9.81 -17.68 16.33
CA LYS A 68 11.06 -18.37 16.67
C LYS A 68 11.28 -19.65 15.86
#